data_AF-A0A920KPR6-F1
#
_entry.id   AF-A0A920KPR6-F1
#
_cell.length_a   1.000
_cell.length_b   1.000
_cell.length_c   1.000
_cell.angle_alpha   90.00
_cell.angle_beta   90.00
_cell.angle_gamma   90.00
#
_symmetry.space_group_name_H-M   'P 1'
#
loop_
_entity.id
_entity.type
_entity.pdbx_description
1 polymer ?
#
loop_
_entity_poly.entity_id
_entity_poly.type
_entity_poly.pdbx_seq_one_letter_code
_entity_poly.pdbx_strand_id
1 'polypeptide(L)'
;MTDDACCEPGDCKSGRLRIGAVVLAAGEGARLGGRAKGLIEIDGEPLLLRALRVLSEVGVDEVVVVTGHYRSELSPLLALARPLFEGQATD
;
A
#
# COMPACT_ATOMS: atom_id res chain seq x y z
N MET A 1 31.92 4.67 -26.70
CA MET A 1 32.70 4.73 -25.47
C MET A 1 31.69 4.52 -24.37
N THR A 2 31.66 3.34 -23.78
CA THR A 2 30.72 3.00 -22.71
C THR A 2 31.14 3.81 -21.48
N ASP A 3 30.39 4.86 -21.21
CA ASP A 3 30.46 5.55 -19.93
C ASP A 3 29.84 4.62 -18.89
N ASP A 4 30.65 3.65 -18.45
CA ASP A 4 30.53 3.04 -17.12
C ASP A 4 30.75 4.16 -16.11
N ALA A 5 29.69 4.93 -15.88
CA ALA A 5 29.65 5.83 -14.75
C ALA A 5 29.68 4.95 -13.50
N CYS A 6 30.87 4.85 -12.90
CA CYS A 6 31.03 4.40 -11.54
C CYS A 6 30.01 5.16 -10.66
N CYS A 7 28.95 4.48 -10.23
CA CYS A 7 27.96 5.07 -9.35
C CYS A 7 28.64 5.44 -8.02
N GLU A 8 28.79 6.74 -7.76
CA GLU A 8 28.97 7.20 -6.38
C GLU A 8 27.70 6.80 -5.59
N PRO A 9 27.82 6.27 -4.36
CA PRO A 9 26.66 6.01 -3.51
C PRO A 9 25.86 7.31 -3.29
N GLY A 10 24.74 7.44 -4.00
CA GLY A 10 23.86 8.63 -3.93
C GLY A 10 23.72 9.44 -5.23
N ASP A 11 24.47 9.13 -6.30
CA ASP A 11 24.39 9.83 -7.60
C ASP A 11 23.69 9.00 -8.69
N CYS A 12 22.69 8.19 -8.31
CA CYS A 12 21.87 7.47 -9.29
C CYS A 12 21.05 8.48 -10.11
N LYS A 13 21.50 8.80 -11.33
CA LYS A 13 20.71 9.54 -12.34
C LYS A 13 19.63 8.69 -13.03
N SER A 14 19.53 7.43 -12.63
CA SER A 14 18.43 6.54 -13.02
C SER A 14 17.18 6.97 -12.26
N GLY A 15 16.03 7.05 -12.94
CA GLY A 15 14.76 7.54 -12.39
C GLY A 15 14.36 6.90 -11.04
N ARG A 16 13.36 7.50 -10.38
CA ARG A 16 12.87 7.01 -9.08
C ARG A 16 12.60 5.51 -9.14
N LEU A 17 13.13 4.76 -8.18
CA LEU A 17 12.83 3.32 -8.06
C LEU A 17 11.32 3.15 -7.88
N ARG A 18 10.72 2.27 -8.68
CA ARG A 18 9.31 1.89 -8.51
C ARG A 18 9.21 0.96 -7.31
N ILE A 19 8.40 1.33 -6.33
CA ILE A 19 8.23 0.59 -5.08
C ILE A 19 6.82 0.04 -5.05
N GLY A 20 6.72 -1.29 -4.91
CA GLY A 20 5.46 -1.98 -4.68
C GLY A 20 5.32 -2.40 -3.21
N ALA A 21 4.07 -2.43 -2.72
CA ALA A 21 3.76 -2.96 -1.39
C ALA A 21 2.66 -4.03 -1.44
N VAL A 22 2.76 -4.99 -0.53
CA VAL A 22 1.74 -6.03 -0.32
C VAL A 22 1.18 -5.90 1.09
N VAL A 23 -0.12 -5.65 1.20
CA VAL A 23 -0.85 -5.56 2.47
C VAL A 23 -1.64 -6.84 2.70
N LEU A 24 -1.30 -7.56 3.76
CA LEU A 24 -1.96 -8.81 4.14
C LEU A 24 -3.17 -8.54 5.04
N ALA A 25 -4.38 -8.54 4.47
CA ALA A 25 -5.65 -8.26 5.15
C ALA A 25 -6.62 -9.47 5.13
N ALA A 26 -6.10 -10.69 4.94
CA ALA A 26 -6.89 -11.91 4.77
C ALA A 26 -7.12 -12.73 6.06
N GLY A 27 -6.66 -12.24 7.21
CA GLY A 27 -6.77 -12.98 8.47
C GLY A 27 -8.18 -13.07 9.03
N GLU A 28 -8.47 -14.15 9.74
CA GLU A 28 -9.76 -14.44 10.39
C GLU A 28 -10.03 -13.60 11.65
N GLY A 29 -9.06 -12.82 12.12
CA GLY A 29 -9.27 -11.98 13.30
C GLY A 29 -9.62 -12.75 14.57
N ALA A 30 -9.22 -14.03 14.68
CA ALA A 30 -9.57 -14.91 15.81
C ALA A 30 -9.22 -14.29 17.18
N ARG A 31 -8.07 -13.60 17.28
CA ARG A 31 -7.64 -12.89 18.50
C ARG A 31 -8.45 -11.63 18.81
N LEU A 32 -9.24 -11.15 17.85
CA LEU A 32 -10.11 -9.98 17.94
C LEU A 32 -11.60 -10.39 18.03
N GLY A 33 -11.87 -11.65 18.38
CA GLY A 33 -13.23 -12.17 18.50
C GLY A 33 -13.90 -12.45 17.15
N GLY A 34 -13.13 -12.79 16.11
CA GLY A 34 -13.67 -13.07 14.78
C GLY A 34 -14.14 -11.80 14.07
N ARG A 35 -13.34 -10.72 14.18
CA ARG A 35 -13.61 -9.43 13.51
C ARG A 35 -12.50 -9.10 12.52
N ALA A 36 -12.88 -8.53 11.38
CA ALA A 36 -11.92 -8.02 10.41
C ALA A 36 -11.06 -6.91 11.01
N LYS A 37 -9.75 -7.17 11.24
CA LYS A 37 -8.83 -6.15 11.79
C LYS A 37 -8.82 -4.87 10.96
N GLY A 38 -8.94 -4.98 9.64
CA GLY A 38 -8.94 -3.83 8.73
C GLY A 38 -10.10 -2.85 8.95
N LEU A 39 -11.20 -3.29 9.57
CA LEU A 39 -12.36 -2.47 9.89
C LEU A 39 -12.30 -1.81 11.27
N ILE A 40 -11.33 -2.18 12.11
CA ILE A 40 -11.18 -1.53 13.41
C ILE A 40 -10.77 -0.09 13.18
N GLU A 41 -11.46 0.84 13.82
CA GLU A 41 -11.17 2.25 13.73
C GLU A 41 -10.24 2.69 14.87
N ILE A 42 -9.26 3.53 14.53
CA ILE A 42 -8.47 4.30 15.48
C ILE A 42 -8.63 5.76 15.07
N ASP A 43 -9.06 6.61 16.01
CA ASP A 43 -9.32 8.03 15.77
C ASP A 43 -10.30 8.29 14.61
N GLY A 44 -11.32 7.43 14.47
CA GLY A 44 -12.34 7.51 13.43
C GLY A 44 -11.89 6.99 12.06
N GLU A 45 -10.71 6.35 11.97
CA GLU A 45 -10.20 5.81 10.72
C GLU A 45 -10.00 4.28 10.77
N PRO A 46 -10.56 3.52 9.82
CA PRO A 46 -10.27 2.10 9.66
C PRO A 46 -8.77 1.83 9.46
N LEU A 47 -8.24 0.82 10.17
CA LEU A 47 -6.84 0.41 10.09
C LEU A 47 -6.35 0.13 8.66
N LEU A 48 -7.22 -0.41 7.79
CA LEU A 48 -6.87 -0.65 6.39
C LEU A 48 -6.66 0.66 5.62
N LEU A 49 -7.54 1.65 5.79
CA LEU A 49 -7.40 2.96 5.14
C LEU A 49 -6.15 3.68 5.65
N ARG A 50 -5.87 3.60 6.95
CA ARG A 50 -4.67 4.19 7.55
C ARG A 50 -3.40 3.62 6.93
N ALA A 51 -3.32 2.30 6.77
CA ALA A 51 -2.17 1.66 6.15
C ALA A 51 -1.99 2.09 4.69
N LEU A 52 -3.09 2.15 3.92
CA LEU A 52 -3.05 2.56 2.51
C LEU A 52 -2.66 4.03 2.35
N ARG A 53 -3.18 4.94 3.19
CA ARG A 53 -2.75 6.34 3.17
C ARG A 53 -1.26 6.47 3.45
N VAL A 54 -0.76 5.82 4.50
CA VAL A 54 0.68 5.89 4.83
C VAL A 54 1.55 5.37 3.68
N LEU A 55 1.14 4.30 3.01
CA LEU A 55 1.85 3.79 1.82
C LEU A 55 1.86 4.81 0.67
N SER A 56 0.74 5.48 0.43
CA SER A 56 0.66 6.56 -0.57
C SER A 56 1.55 7.75 -0.20
N GLU A 57 1.55 8.18 1.07
CA GLU A 57 2.36 9.29 1.59
C GLU A 57 3.87 9.05 1.48
N VAL A 58 4.33 7.79 1.61
CA VAL A 58 5.75 7.44 1.47
C VAL A 58 6.18 7.14 0.03
N GLY A 59 5.27 7.34 -0.94
CA GLY A 59 5.58 7.22 -2.37
C GLY A 59 5.59 5.79 -2.92
N VAL A 60 4.82 4.87 -2.34
CA VAL A 60 4.61 3.55 -2.95
C VAL A 60 3.77 3.70 -4.22
N ASP A 61 4.30 3.21 -5.33
CA ASP A 61 3.70 3.31 -6.66
C ASP A 61 2.50 2.37 -6.82
N GLU A 62 2.64 1.14 -6.31
CA GLU A 62 1.66 0.08 -6.51
C GLU A 62 1.39 -0.68 -5.21
N VAL A 63 0.12 -0.93 -4.92
CA VAL A 63 -0.28 -1.67 -3.73
C VAL A 63 -1.19 -2.83 -4.08
N VAL A 64 -0.84 -4.02 -3.60
CA VAL A 64 -1.69 -5.20 -3.64
C VAL A 64 -2.22 -5.48 -2.24
N VAL A 65 -3.55 -5.50 -2.10
CA VAL A 65 -4.19 -5.92 -0.84
C VAL A 65 -4.70 -7.35 -0.96
N VAL A 66 -4.14 -8.25 -0.15
CA VAL A 66 -4.58 -9.64 -0.08
C VAL A 66 -5.75 -9.74 0.89
N THR A 67 -6.93 -10.07 0.35
CA THR A 67 -8.17 -10.27 1.11
C THR A 67 -8.52 -11.75 1.22
N GLY A 68 -9.23 -12.13 2.28
CA GLY A 68 -9.67 -13.50 2.54
C GLY A 68 -11.07 -13.52 3.15
N HIS A 69 -11.17 -14.08 4.36
CA HIS A 69 -12.44 -14.31 5.08
C HIS A 69 -13.42 -13.12 5.04
N TYR A 70 -12.92 -11.89 5.18
CA TYR A 70 -13.72 -10.65 5.23
C TYR A 70 -13.69 -9.84 3.92
N ARG A 71 -13.47 -10.46 2.77
CA ARG A 71 -13.32 -9.75 1.49
C ARG A 71 -14.49 -8.80 1.19
N SER A 72 -15.73 -9.26 1.37
CA SER A 72 -16.93 -8.46 1.09
C SER A 72 -16.99 -7.19 1.94
N GLU A 73 -16.65 -7.30 3.23
CA GLU A 73 -16.66 -6.18 4.17
C GLU A 73 -15.52 -5.19 3.92
N LEU A 74 -14.36 -5.67 3.47
CA LEU A 74 -13.21 -4.81 3.15
C LEU A 74 -13.32 -4.13 1.77
N SER A 75 -14.10 -4.70 0.85
CA SER A 75 -14.21 -4.20 -0.54
C SER A 75 -14.64 -2.73 -0.65
N PRO A 76 -15.60 -2.21 0.14
CA PRO A 76 -15.95 -0.80 0.13
C PRO A 76 -14.78 0.12 0.52
N LEU A 77 -13.97 -0.26 1.52
CA LEU A 77 -12.80 0.53 1.91
C LEU A 77 -11.74 0.54 0.81
N LEU A 78 -11.53 -0.59 0.14
CA LEU A 78 -10.61 -0.67 -1.00
C LEU A 78 -11.04 0.22 -2.16
N ALA A 79 -12.35 0.33 -2.42
CA ALA A 79 -12.89 1.23 -3.43
C ALA A 79 -12.65 2.70 -3.07
N LEU A 80 -12.77 3.07 -1.79
CA LEU A 80 -12.48 4.44 -1.30
C LEU A 80 -10.99 4.79 -1.40
N ALA A 81 -10.10 3.82 -1.19
CA ALA A 81 -8.66 4.04 -1.20
C ALA A 81 -8.04 4.04 -2.61
N ARG A 82 -8.75 3.57 -3.63
CA ARG A 82 -8.22 3.42 -4.99
C ARG A 82 -7.61 4.71 -5.58
N PRO A 83 -8.23 5.90 -5.42
CA PRO A 83 -7.68 7.15 -5.95
C PRO A 83 -6.31 7.53 -5.37
N LEU A 84 -5.91 6.99 -4.21
CA LEU A 84 -4.59 7.24 -3.61
C LEU A 84 -3.42 6.71 -4.46
N PHE A 85 -3.71 5.80 -5.41
CA PHE A 85 -2.71 5.13 -6.25
C PHE A 85 -3.01 5.26 -7.76
N GLU A 86 -4.06 5.98 -8.16
CA GLU A 86 -4.42 6.21 -9.57
C GLU A 86 -3.56 7.31 -10.24
N GLY A 87 -2.64 7.95 -9.50
CA GLY A 87 -1.94 9.19 -9.91
C GLY A 87 -0.42 9.16 -10.03
N GLN A 88 0.25 7.99 -10.11
CA GLN A 88 1.73 7.94 -10.21
C GLN A 88 2.25 7.39 -11.56
N ALA A 89 1.48 7.57 -12.63
CA ALA A 89 1.98 7.43 -13.99
C ALA A 89 2.55 8.78 -14.44
N THR A 90 3.81 9.06 -14.14
CA THR A 90 4.55 10.14 -14.79
C THR A 90 6.01 9.72 -14.95
N ASP A 91 6.38 9.57 -16.23
CA ASP A 91 7.72 9.51 -16.85
C ASP A 91 8.74 8.48 -16.30
#